data_AF-A0AAD5YES2-F1
#
_entry.id   AF-A0AAD5YES2-F1
#
_cell.length_a   1.000
_cell.length_b   1.000
_cell.length_c   1.000
_cell.angle_alpha   90.00
_cell.angle_beta   90.00
_cell.angle_gamma   90.00
#
_symmetry.space_group_name_H-M   'P 1'
#
loop_
_entity.id
_entity.type
_entity.pdbx_description
1 polymer ?
#
loop_
_entity_poly.entity_id
_entity_poly.type
_entity_poly.pdbx_seq_one_letter_code
_entity_poly.pdbx_strand_id
1 'polypeptide(L)'
;MQPTSLVYEDANTAAEAITFKFFLLVAKEGFEGIEIGFRESVFTRFTSDPKMLSFSPFRGSLPELRKPFTPTLGLSIAPLKTPHFEGTGALYFRESKENDCVFLLTCVHVARPRHVHRNSCPSRKSRLPEQVIALGIMGLNDALLSMMYTVGEQSRLIRDWEDVLDRLGEPEKDKDEDITEKLKELLGLVEKPKMKIEKTDKFHSEVTQHWTILHERIIGKVVHVEPIAVSTKPQQYTKDWGIH
;
A
#
# COMPACT_ATOMS: atom_id res chain seq x y z
N MET A 1 11.56 5.86 -23.37
CA MET A 1 10.42 6.65 -23.88
C MET A 1 10.43 7.96 -23.15
N GLN A 2 10.39 9.09 -23.86
CA GLN A 2 10.18 10.40 -23.22
C GLN A 2 8.74 10.49 -22.72
N PRO A 3 8.48 11.08 -21.54
CA PRO A 3 7.13 11.42 -21.08
C PRO A 3 6.42 12.27 -22.14
N THR A 4 5.15 11.99 -22.38
CA THR A 4 4.30 12.72 -23.34
C THR A 4 3.42 13.76 -22.65
N SER A 5 3.07 13.58 -21.37
CA SER A 5 2.25 14.53 -20.60
C SER A 5 3.05 15.40 -19.64
N LEU A 6 4.25 14.97 -19.26
CA LEU A 6 5.14 15.75 -18.39
C LEU A 6 6.13 16.51 -19.26
N VAL A 7 6.04 17.84 -19.26
CA VAL A 7 6.96 18.70 -19.98
C VAL A 7 8.36 18.50 -19.39
N TYR A 8 9.37 18.33 -20.26
CA TYR A 8 10.75 18.04 -19.84
C TYR A 8 11.31 19.06 -18.84
N GLU A 9 10.97 20.34 -19.02
CA GLU A 9 11.39 21.42 -18.10
C GLU A 9 10.76 21.28 -16.70
N ASP A 10 9.49 20.88 -16.62
CA ASP A 10 8.82 20.61 -15.35
C ASP A 10 9.41 19.38 -14.66
N ALA A 11 9.74 18.33 -15.43
CA ALA A 11 10.42 17.15 -14.92
C ALA A 11 11.79 17.51 -14.33
N ASN A 12 12.58 18.32 -15.03
CA ASN A 12 13.89 18.77 -14.55
C ASN A 12 13.77 19.68 -13.34
N THR A 13 12.82 20.62 -13.33
CA THR A 13 12.61 21.51 -12.19
C THR A 13 12.17 20.73 -10.94
N ALA A 14 11.29 19.74 -11.11
CA ALA A 14 10.91 18.83 -10.03
C ALA A 14 12.09 17.94 -9.60
N ALA A 15 12.91 17.45 -10.55
CA ALA A 15 14.13 16.69 -10.26
C ALA A 15 15.09 17.51 -9.41
N GLU A 16 15.35 18.77 -9.77
CA GLU A 16 16.24 19.68 -9.06
C GLU A 16 15.70 20.03 -7.68
N ALA A 17 14.40 20.30 -7.55
CA ALA A 17 13.78 20.60 -6.26
C ALA A 17 13.84 19.39 -5.30
N ILE A 18 13.56 18.18 -5.82
CA ILE A 18 13.68 16.95 -5.04
C ILE A 18 15.15 16.70 -4.72
N THR A 19 16.05 16.81 -5.70
CA THR A 19 17.49 16.63 -5.49
C THR A 19 18.00 17.60 -4.44
N PHE A 20 17.64 18.88 -4.47
CA PHE A 20 18.07 19.86 -3.47
C PHE A 20 17.56 19.51 -2.07
N LYS A 21 16.27 19.17 -1.96
CA LYS A 21 15.65 18.81 -0.67
C LYS A 21 16.16 17.47 -0.12
N PHE A 22 16.42 16.51 -1.01
CA PHE A 22 16.93 15.19 -0.70
C PHE A 22 18.44 15.23 -0.43
N PHE A 23 19.19 16.06 -1.14
CA PHE A 23 20.61 16.33 -0.89
C PHE A 23 20.83 16.94 0.49
N LEU A 24 19.96 17.85 0.94
CA LEU A 24 19.98 18.35 2.32
C LEU A 24 19.78 17.23 3.37
N LEU A 25 19.02 16.19 3.04
CA LEU A 25 18.78 15.02 3.90
C LEU A 25 19.91 13.98 3.81
N VAL A 26 20.48 13.79 2.62
CA VAL A 26 21.36 12.67 2.29
C VAL A 26 22.85 13.04 2.33
N ALA A 27 23.22 14.30 2.07
CA ALA A 27 24.60 14.77 2.23
C ALA A 27 25.09 14.69 3.68
N LYS A 28 24.17 14.68 4.67
CA LYS A 28 24.49 14.35 6.07
C LYS A 28 24.96 12.90 6.26
N GLU A 29 24.58 12.00 5.36
CA GLU A 29 24.82 10.55 5.46
C GLU A 29 25.79 10.02 4.37
N GLY A 30 26.36 10.90 3.54
CA GLY A 30 27.49 10.57 2.65
C GLY A 30 27.18 9.79 1.38
N PHE A 31 25.94 9.77 0.88
CA PHE A 31 25.64 9.14 -0.42
C PHE A 31 25.86 10.13 -1.58
N GLU A 32 26.77 9.79 -2.49
CA GLU A 32 27.02 10.54 -3.73
C GLU A 32 26.38 9.83 -4.94
N GLY A 33 26.00 10.59 -5.99
CA GLY A 33 25.60 10.04 -7.29
C GLY A 33 24.14 9.57 -7.44
N ILE A 34 23.18 10.28 -6.84
CA ILE A 34 21.75 9.97 -7.00
C ILE A 34 21.23 10.50 -8.33
N GLU A 35 20.66 9.61 -9.15
CA GLU A 35 19.92 9.97 -10.36
C GLU A 35 18.41 9.83 -10.13
N ILE A 36 17.64 10.86 -10.49
CA ILE A 36 16.18 10.87 -10.38
C ILE A 36 15.57 10.71 -11.78
N GLY A 37 14.86 9.59 -11.99
CA GLY A 37 14.11 9.35 -13.23
C GLY A 37 12.62 9.57 -13.03
N PHE A 38 12.01 10.45 -13.83
CA PHE A 38 10.56 10.56 -13.93
C PHE A 38 10.03 9.57 -14.96
N ARG A 39 9.11 8.70 -14.54
CA ARG A 39 8.42 7.77 -15.44
C ARG A 39 6.93 8.07 -15.42
N GLU A 40 6.42 8.52 -16.56
CA GLU A 40 4.98 8.65 -16.76
C GLU A 40 4.34 7.27 -16.83
N SER A 41 3.23 7.09 -16.13
CA SER A 41 2.45 5.86 -16.16
C SER A 41 1.00 6.20 -16.47
N VAL A 42 0.44 5.53 -17.49
CA VAL A 42 -0.98 5.64 -17.82
C VAL A 42 -1.71 4.55 -17.05
N PHE A 43 -2.41 4.95 -15.99
CA PHE A 43 -3.25 4.04 -15.22
C PHE A 43 -4.54 3.75 -15.97
N THR A 44 -4.81 2.49 -16.27
CA THR A 44 -6.09 2.05 -16.84
C THR A 44 -6.81 1.21 -15.79
N ARG A 45 -8.03 1.60 -15.41
CA ARG A 45 -8.83 0.90 -14.39
C ARG A 45 -9.58 -0.25 -15.05
N PHE A 46 -9.31 -1.48 -14.66
CA PHE A 46 -10.10 -2.64 -15.10
C PHE A 46 -11.39 -2.78 -14.27
N THR A 47 -12.47 -3.18 -14.94
CA THR A 47 -13.85 -3.26 -14.42
C THR A 47 -14.35 -4.69 -14.20
N SER A 48 -13.52 -5.71 -14.37
CA SER A 48 -13.87 -7.07 -13.90
C SER A 48 -13.94 -7.09 -12.37
N ASP A 49 -14.89 -7.85 -11.82
CA ASP A 49 -15.13 -7.96 -10.37
C ASP A 49 -13.80 -8.06 -9.61
N PRO A 50 -13.39 -6.99 -8.92
CA PRO A 50 -12.03 -6.96 -8.44
C PRO A 50 -11.98 -7.73 -7.12
N LYS A 51 -11.16 -8.79 -7.09
CA LYS A 51 -10.75 -9.42 -5.82
C LYS A 51 -10.09 -8.42 -4.86
N MET A 52 -9.57 -7.33 -5.41
CA MET A 52 -8.94 -6.25 -4.65
C MET A 52 -9.87 -5.05 -4.55
N LEU A 53 -9.78 -4.32 -3.45
CA LEU A 53 -10.58 -3.13 -3.23
C LEU A 53 -10.16 -2.00 -4.17
N SER A 54 -11.15 -1.20 -4.53
CA SER A 54 -10.95 0.00 -5.32
C SER A 54 -10.27 1.08 -4.46
N PHE A 55 -9.15 1.63 -4.92
CA PHE A 55 -8.52 2.78 -4.26
C PHE A 55 -9.03 4.08 -4.87
N SER A 56 -9.53 4.99 -4.03
CA SER A 56 -9.71 6.39 -4.40
C SER A 56 -9.18 7.26 -3.27
N PRO A 57 -8.07 7.98 -3.46
CA PRO A 57 -7.49 8.82 -2.40
C PRO A 57 -8.41 9.98 -2.02
N PHE A 58 -9.34 10.35 -2.91
CA PHE A 58 -10.29 11.45 -2.72
C PHE A 58 -11.71 10.98 -2.39
N ARG A 59 -12.06 9.71 -2.66
CA ARG A 59 -13.39 9.15 -2.39
C ARG A 59 -13.26 7.96 -1.45
N GLY A 60 -13.27 8.24 -0.15
CA GLY A 60 -13.27 7.21 0.88
C GLY A 60 -12.77 7.75 2.20
N SER A 61 -13.33 7.27 3.30
CA SER A 61 -13.05 7.84 4.62
C SER A 61 -11.76 7.37 5.28
N LEU A 62 -10.99 6.46 4.67
CA LEU A 62 -9.82 5.81 5.27
C LEU A 62 -8.82 5.35 4.18
N PRO A 63 -8.23 6.26 3.39
CA PRO A 63 -7.34 5.88 2.28
C PRO A 63 -6.13 5.07 2.76
N GLU A 64 -5.55 5.43 3.90
CA GLU A 64 -4.37 4.75 4.46
C GLU A 64 -4.67 3.30 4.84
N LEU A 65 -5.80 3.05 5.52
CA LEU A 65 -6.21 1.70 5.93
C LEU A 65 -6.66 0.83 4.75
N ARG A 66 -7.17 1.46 3.68
CA ARG A 66 -7.58 0.74 2.45
C ARG A 66 -6.42 0.34 1.57
N LYS A 67 -5.31 1.11 1.59
CA LYS A 67 -4.16 0.92 0.70
C LYS A 67 -3.68 -0.54 0.60
N PRO A 68 -3.50 -1.30 1.70
CA PRO A 68 -3.01 -2.69 1.63
C PRO A 68 -3.90 -3.64 0.81
N PHE A 69 -5.19 -3.33 0.72
CA PHE A 69 -6.20 -4.16 0.06
C PHE A 69 -6.44 -3.78 -1.40
N THR A 70 -5.65 -2.85 -1.93
CA THR A 70 -5.85 -2.26 -3.25
C THR A 70 -4.65 -2.53 -4.16
N PRO A 71 -4.80 -2.48 -5.50
CA PRO A 71 -3.70 -2.74 -6.43
C PRO A 71 -2.68 -1.58 -6.51
N THR A 72 -2.51 -0.80 -5.44
CA THR A 72 -1.50 0.26 -5.37
C THR A 72 -0.08 -0.32 -5.45
N LEU A 73 0.88 0.51 -5.87
CA LEU A 73 2.29 0.16 -5.81
C LEU A 73 2.68 -0.17 -4.36
N GLY A 74 3.54 -1.18 -4.21
CA GLY A 74 3.91 -1.68 -2.89
C GLY A 74 2.95 -2.70 -2.30
N LEU A 75 2.12 -3.36 -3.13
CA LEU A 75 1.25 -4.44 -2.67
C LEU A 75 2.10 -5.56 -2.04
N SER A 76 1.85 -5.88 -0.77
CA SER A 76 2.42 -7.08 -0.17
C SER A 76 1.79 -8.33 -0.81
N ILE A 77 2.64 -9.29 -1.15
CA ILE A 77 2.27 -10.54 -1.81
C ILE A 77 2.99 -11.71 -1.16
N ALA A 78 2.44 -12.91 -1.32
CA ALA A 78 3.07 -14.14 -0.88
C ALA A 78 2.68 -15.32 -1.77
N PRO A 79 3.47 -16.40 -1.81
CA PRO A 79 3.04 -17.66 -2.42
C PRO A 79 1.95 -18.32 -1.57
N LEU A 80 0.87 -18.80 -2.19
CA LEU A 80 -0.26 -19.43 -1.49
C LEU A 80 0.17 -20.59 -0.58
N LYS A 81 1.14 -21.40 -1.03
CA LYS A 81 1.63 -22.58 -0.29
C LYS A 81 2.49 -22.21 0.91
N THR A 82 3.07 -21.01 0.91
CA THR A 82 4.00 -20.56 1.93
C THR A 82 3.75 -19.09 2.25
N PRO A 83 2.56 -18.76 2.79
CA PRO A 83 2.07 -17.39 2.89
C PRO A 83 2.80 -16.52 3.94
N HIS A 84 3.77 -17.11 4.65
CA HIS A 84 4.67 -16.44 5.60
C HIS A 84 5.95 -15.90 4.93
N PHE A 85 6.26 -16.32 3.70
CA PHE A 85 7.32 -15.69 2.91
C PHE A 85 6.71 -14.55 2.10
N GLU A 86 6.73 -13.38 2.70
CA GLU A 86 6.17 -12.18 2.10
C GLU A 86 7.23 -11.33 1.42
N GLY A 87 6.76 -10.54 0.48
CA GLY A 87 7.49 -9.43 -0.07
C GLY A 87 6.56 -8.57 -0.87
N THR A 88 7.13 -7.79 -1.78
CA THR A 88 6.39 -6.71 -2.41
C THR A 88 6.31 -6.91 -3.92
N GLY A 89 5.12 -6.68 -4.47
CA GLY A 89 4.93 -6.42 -5.89
C GLY A 89 5.49 -5.04 -6.25
N ALA A 90 6.54 -5.00 -7.06
CA ALA A 90 7.27 -3.79 -7.39
C ALA A 90 6.47 -2.88 -8.33
N LEU A 91 6.02 -3.40 -9.47
CA LEU A 91 5.25 -2.63 -10.45
C LEU A 91 4.38 -3.54 -11.32
N TYR A 92 3.27 -2.98 -11.79
CA TYR A 92 2.37 -3.61 -12.75
C TYR A 92 2.69 -3.17 -14.17
N PHE A 93 2.60 -4.08 -15.12
CA PHE A 93 2.74 -3.77 -16.55
C PHE A 93 1.86 -4.69 -17.37
N ARG A 94 1.49 -4.27 -18.58
CA ARG A 94 0.74 -5.09 -19.52
C ARG A 94 1.66 -5.66 -20.58
N GLU A 95 1.31 -6.81 -21.12
CA GLU A 95 2.03 -7.39 -22.26
C GLU A 95 2.00 -6.45 -23.47
N SER A 96 0.82 -5.90 -23.76
CA SER A 96 0.59 -4.98 -24.87
C SER A 96 -0.61 -4.08 -24.59
N LYS A 97 -0.89 -3.13 -25.51
CA LYS A 97 -2.08 -2.28 -25.42
C LYS A 97 -3.38 -3.06 -25.68
N GLU A 98 -3.30 -4.11 -26.50
CA GLU A 98 -4.41 -4.94 -26.95
C GLU A 98 -4.69 -6.12 -26.02
N ASN A 99 -3.73 -6.47 -25.15
CA ASN A 99 -3.89 -7.53 -24.17
C ASN A 99 -4.16 -6.94 -22.78
N ASP A 100 -5.25 -7.38 -22.16
CA ASP A 100 -5.64 -7.01 -20.80
C ASP A 100 -4.88 -7.80 -19.73
N CYS A 101 -3.96 -8.69 -20.13
CA CYS A 101 -3.08 -9.40 -19.22
C CYS A 101 -2.14 -8.42 -18.49
N VAL A 102 -2.37 -8.29 -17.18
CA VAL A 102 -1.53 -7.54 -16.26
C VAL A 102 -0.54 -8.49 -15.59
N PHE A 103 0.72 -8.10 -15.59
CA PHE A 103 1.82 -8.75 -14.93
C PHE A 103 2.29 -7.94 -13.73
N LEU A 104 2.69 -8.62 -12.65
CA LEU A 104 3.31 -8.01 -11.49
C LEU A 104 4.77 -8.46 -11.37
N LEU A 105 5.68 -7.49 -11.48
CA LEU A 105 7.11 -7.70 -11.24
C LEU A 105 7.35 -7.84 -9.74
N THR A 106 8.12 -8.85 -9.34
CA THR A 106 8.57 -9.04 -7.95
C THR A 106 9.92 -9.75 -7.91
N CYS A 107 10.51 -9.90 -6.73
CA CYS A 107 11.71 -10.68 -6.55
C CYS A 107 11.41 -12.19 -6.62
N VAL A 108 12.34 -12.98 -7.13
CA VAL A 108 12.19 -14.45 -7.23
C VAL A 108 12.07 -15.06 -5.85
N HIS A 109 12.83 -14.58 -4.86
CA HIS A 109 12.73 -15.11 -3.51
C HIS A 109 11.36 -14.87 -2.85
N VAL A 110 10.60 -13.88 -3.32
CA VAL A 110 9.22 -13.62 -2.86
C VAL A 110 8.26 -14.58 -3.54
N ALA A 111 8.30 -14.65 -4.87
CA ALA A 111 7.42 -15.55 -5.64
C ALA A 111 7.72 -17.03 -5.39
N ARG A 112 9.01 -17.37 -5.15
CA ARG A 112 9.55 -18.72 -5.00
C ARG A 112 10.65 -18.76 -3.93
N PRO A 113 10.27 -18.81 -2.64
CA PRO A 113 11.22 -18.83 -1.53
C PRO A 113 12.24 -19.98 -1.65
N ARG A 114 13.52 -19.65 -1.50
CA ARG A 114 14.65 -20.59 -1.71
C ARG A 114 14.64 -21.80 -0.78
N HIS A 115 14.07 -21.66 0.40
CA HIS A 115 13.94 -22.77 1.36
C HIS A 115 12.97 -23.85 0.87
N VAL A 116 12.09 -23.51 -0.07
CA VAL A 116 11.05 -24.41 -0.60
C VAL A 116 11.28 -24.75 -2.07
N HIS A 117 11.97 -23.87 -2.80
CA HIS A 117 12.19 -24.00 -4.24
C HIS A 117 13.69 -24.01 -4.58
N ARG A 118 14.08 -24.93 -5.47
CA ARG A 118 15.43 -24.91 -6.05
C ARG A 118 15.63 -23.67 -6.91
N ASN A 119 16.86 -23.17 -6.91
CA ASN A 119 17.29 -22.04 -7.72
C ASN A 119 17.43 -22.43 -9.21
N SER A 120 16.31 -22.73 -9.85
CA SER A 120 16.24 -23.17 -11.24
C SER A 120 14.94 -22.67 -11.86
N CYS A 121 14.99 -22.30 -13.14
CA CYS A 121 13.78 -22.00 -13.90
C CYS A 121 12.81 -23.19 -13.81
N PRO A 122 11.53 -22.96 -13.50
CA PRO A 122 10.54 -24.02 -13.52
C PRO A 122 10.44 -24.56 -14.96
N SER A 123 10.50 -25.88 -15.11
CA SER A 123 10.27 -26.48 -16.42
C SER A 123 8.81 -26.23 -16.82
N ARG A 124 8.58 -25.72 -18.03
CA ARG A 124 7.23 -25.48 -18.60
C ARG A 124 6.29 -26.70 -18.57
N LYS A 125 6.81 -27.90 -18.30
CA LYS A 125 6.14 -29.18 -18.55
C LYS A 125 5.70 -29.96 -17.30
N SER A 126 5.95 -29.53 -16.05
CA SER A 126 5.77 -30.48 -14.91
C SER A 126 5.16 -29.97 -13.60
N ARG A 127 4.73 -28.71 -13.47
CA ARG A 127 4.09 -28.26 -12.22
C ARG A 127 2.91 -27.33 -12.47
N LEU A 128 1.85 -27.50 -11.66
CA LEU A 128 0.80 -26.51 -11.52
C LEU A 128 1.45 -25.15 -11.22
N PRO A 129 1.04 -24.06 -11.92
CA PRO A 129 1.57 -22.74 -11.68
C PRO A 129 1.43 -22.36 -10.21
N GLU A 130 2.51 -21.85 -9.61
CA GLU A 130 2.50 -21.41 -8.21
C GLU A 130 1.58 -20.20 -8.09
N GLN A 131 0.56 -20.29 -7.25
CA GLN A 131 -0.41 -19.22 -7.04
C GLN A 131 0.15 -18.17 -6.07
N VAL A 132 -0.12 -16.92 -6.37
CA VAL A 132 0.28 -15.76 -5.55
C VAL A 132 -0.98 -15.14 -4.95
N ILE A 133 -0.89 -14.80 -3.66
CA ILE A 133 -1.95 -14.12 -2.91
C ILE A 133 -1.55 -12.67 -2.62
N ALA A 134 -2.53 -11.78 -2.57
CA ALA A 134 -2.39 -10.45 -2.00
C ALA A 134 -2.40 -10.54 -0.48
N LEU A 135 -1.47 -9.83 0.17
CA LEU A 135 -1.18 -9.87 1.60
C LEU A 135 -0.86 -11.30 2.07
N GLY A 136 0.34 -11.53 2.59
CA GLY A 136 0.58 -12.78 3.30
C GLY A 136 -0.11 -12.79 4.68
N ILE A 137 0.38 -13.64 5.58
CA ILE A 137 -0.13 -13.70 6.96
C ILE A 137 0.24 -12.43 7.75
N MET A 138 1.51 -12.03 7.72
CA MET A 138 2.02 -10.82 8.36
C MET A 138 1.39 -9.58 7.76
N GLY A 139 1.36 -9.43 6.43
CA GLY A 139 0.81 -8.25 5.78
C GLY A 139 -0.68 -8.03 6.08
N LEU A 140 -1.47 -9.11 6.21
CA LEU A 140 -2.86 -9.01 6.64
C LEU A 140 -2.96 -8.64 8.13
N ASN A 141 -2.18 -9.30 8.99
CA ASN A 141 -2.18 -9.01 10.43
C ASN A 141 -1.77 -7.56 10.72
N ASP A 142 -0.74 -7.04 10.05
CA ASP A 142 -0.28 -5.66 10.19
C ASP A 142 -1.37 -4.68 9.76
N ALA A 143 -2.10 -4.98 8.67
CA ALA A 143 -3.23 -4.16 8.23
C ALA A 143 -4.38 -4.17 9.25
N LEU A 144 -4.72 -5.32 9.84
CA LEU A 144 -5.74 -5.43 10.88
C LEU A 144 -5.31 -4.71 12.17
N LEU A 145 -4.05 -4.87 12.59
CA LEU A 145 -3.48 -4.17 13.74
C LEU A 145 -3.49 -2.66 13.54
N SER A 146 -3.21 -2.17 12.32
CA SER A 146 -3.30 -0.74 12.01
C SER A 146 -4.73 -0.17 12.18
N MET A 147 -5.75 -0.95 11.83
CA MET A 147 -7.15 -0.56 12.08
C MET A 147 -7.45 -0.50 13.58
N MET A 148 -7.04 -1.52 14.34
CA MET A 148 -7.22 -1.55 15.79
C MET A 148 -6.50 -0.39 16.48
N TYR A 149 -5.28 -0.08 16.04
CA TYR A 149 -4.51 1.06 16.53
C TYR A 149 -5.24 2.38 16.26
N THR A 150 -5.78 2.54 15.04
CA THR A 150 -6.57 3.73 14.68
C THR A 150 -7.78 3.88 15.59
N VAL A 151 -8.54 2.80 15.83
CA VAL A 151 -9.70 2.83 16.76
C VAL A 151 -9.26 3.23 18.17
N GLY A 152 -8.17 2.66 18.67
CA GLY A 152 -7.61 2.99 19.99
C GLY A 152 -7.18 4.45 20.11
N GLU A 153 -6.51 4.99 19.09
CA GLU A 153 -6.10 6.40 19.03
C GLU A 153 -7.31 7.33 19.02
N GLN A 154 -8.31 7.07 18.17
CA GLN A 154 -9.52 7.89 18.13
C GLN A 154 -10.31 7.80 19.44
N SER A 155 -10.35 6.64 20.09
CA SER A 155 -11.02 6.46 21.39
C SER A 155 -10.34 7.26 22.51
N ARG A 156 -9.01 7.41 22.47
CA ARG A 156 -8.28 8.28 23.38
C ARG A 156 -8.62 9.74 23.16
N LEU A 157 -8.64 10.20 21.90
CA LEU A 157 -9.04 11.56 21.56
C LEU A 157 -10.45 11.90 22.05
N ILE A 158 -11.41 10.98 21.86
CA ILE A 158 -12.79 11.17 22.35
C ILE A 158 -12.78 11.37 23.86
N ARG A 159 -12.07 10.53 24.61
CA ARG A 159 -11.99 10.63 26.07
C ARG A 159 -11.38 11.95 26.51
N ASP A 160 -10.29 12.36 25.88
CA ASP A 160 -9.61 13.62 26.21
C ASP A 160 -10.55 14.83 25.97
N TRP A 161 -11.33 14.81 24.90
CA TRP A 161 -12.30 15.88 24.60
C TRP A 161 -13.55 15.83 25.48
N GLU A 162 -14.04 14.63 25.83
CA GLU A 162 -15.16 14.45 26.76
C GLU A 162 -14.78 14.95 28.17
N ASP A 163 -13.54 14.72 28.65
CA ASP A 163 -13.05 15.30 29.90
C ASP A 163 -13.01 16.84 29.87
N VAL A 164 -12.60 17.43 28.74
CA VAL A 164 -12.63 18.89 28.57
C VAL A 164 -14.07 19.43 28.59
N LEU A 165 -15.00 18.74 27.94
CA LEU A 165 -16.43 19.09 27.95
C LEU A 165 -17.02 19.04 29.37
N ASP A 166 -16.72 17.98 30.12
CA ASP A 166 -17.19 17.81 31.50
C ASP A 166 -16.69 18.95 32.41
N ARG A 167 -15.44 19.39 32.20
CA ARG A 167 -14.85 20.53 32.93
C ARG A 167 -15.47 21.89 32.58
N LEU A 168 -16.02 22.06 31.38
CA LEU A 168 -16.71 23.28 30.93
C LEU A 168 -18.17 23.34 31.42
N GLY A 169 -18.77 22.19 31.71
CA GLY A 169 -20.15 22.05 32.18
C GLY A 169 -21.21 22.40 31.14
N GLU A 170 -22.49 22.20 31.48
CA GLU A 170 -23.60 22.43 30.53
C GLU A 170 -23.77 23.92 30.15
N PRO A 171 -24.19 24.23 28.91
CA PRO A 171 -24.50 25.60 28.50
C PRO A 171 -25.73 26.12 29.26
N GLU A 172 -25.52 26.90 30.33
CA GLU A 172 -26.58 27.68 30.97
C GLU A 172 -26.94 28.89 30.11
N LYS A 173 -28.22 29.32 30.16
CA LYS A 173 -28.75 30.43 29.35
C LYS A 173 -28.08 31.80 29.59
N ASP A 174 -27.30 31.94 30.66
CA ASP A 174 -26.55 33.15 31.03
C ASP A 174 -25.03 33.02 30.81
N LYS A 175 -24.56 31.95 30.14
CA LYS A 175 -23.13 31.79 29.85
C LYS A 175 -22.67 32.73 28.73
N ASP A 176 -21.43 33.19 28.89
CA ASP A 176 -20.66 33.97 27.92
C ASP A 176 -20.73 33.35 26.51
N GLU A 177 -20.93 34.18 25.48
CA GLU A 177 -20.98 33.74 24.07
C GLU A 177 -19.72 32.94 23.69
N ASP A 178 -18.56 33.32 24.24
CA ASP A 178 -17.27 32.64 24.02
C ASP A 178 -17.28 31.19 24.54
N ILE A 179 -17.98 30.91 25.64
CA ILE A 179 -18.11 29.55 26.18
C ILE A 179 -19.04 28.71 25.31
N THR A 180 -20.11 29.30 24.78
CA THR A 180 -21.07 28.62 23.92
C THR A 180 -20.45 28.24 22.57
N GLU A 181 -19.61 29.10 22.00
CA GLU A 181 -18.87 28.82 20.77
C GLU A 181 -17.86 27.69 20.97
N LYS A 182 -17.06 27.73 22.05
CA LYS A 182 -16.11 26.66 22.42
C LYS A 182 -16.79 25.30 22.62
N LEU A 183 -17.96 25.27 23.25
CA LEU A 183 -18.73 24.03 23.41
C LEU A 183 -19.15 23.44 22.05
N LYS A 184 -19.60 24.26 21.10
CA LYS A 184 -19.94 23.80 19.74
C LYS A 184 -18.72 23.26 19.00
N GLU A 185 -17.58 23.94 19.10
CA GLU A 185 -16.33 23.47 18.48
C GLU A 185 -15.90 22.12 19.04
N LEU A 186 -15.89 21.98 20.37
CA LEU A 186 -15.53 20.73 21.06
C LEU A 186 -16.45 19.57 20.71
N LEU A 187 -17.77 19.80 20.63
CA LEU A 187 -18.72 18.79 20.16
C LEU A 187 -18.40 18.35 18.73
N GLY A 188 -18.04 19.28 17.84
CA GLY A 188 -17.57 18.96 16.49
C GLY A 188 -16.25 18.18 16.45
N LEU A 189 -15.37 18.39 17.44
CA LEU A 189 -14.12 17.66 17.60
C LEU A 189 -14.31 16.24 18.13
N VAL A 190 -15.38 15.96 18.89
CA VAL A 190 -15.74 14.60 19.34
C VAL A 190 -16.42 13.80 18.23
N GLU A 191 -17.25 14.44 17.41
CA GLU A 191 -18.00 13.78 16.35
C GLU A 191 -17.08 13.18 15.26
N LYS A 192 -16.02 13.90 14.86
CA LYS A 192 -15.08 13.45 13.82
C LYS A 192 -14.39 12.12 14.16
N PRO A 193 -13.76 11.94 15.34
CA PRO A 193 -13.25 10.65 15.81
C PRO A 193 -14.31 9.55 15.88
N LYS A 194 -15.53 9.86 16.38
CA LYS A 194 -16.63 8.88 16.45
C LYS A 194 -16.98 8.33 15.06
N MET A 195 -17.17 9.21 14.09
CA MET A 195 -17.37 8.82 12.69
C MET A 195 -16.20 7.99 12.16
N LYS A 196 -14.95 8.36 12.48
CA LYS A 196 -13.75 7.64 12.02
C LYS A 196 -13.67 6.22 12.61
N ILE A 197 -14.04 6.03 13.88
CA ILE A 197 -14.16 4.71 14.51
C ILE A 197 -15.21 3.87 13.78
N GLU A 198 -16.43 4.37 13.65
CA GLU A 198 -17.53 3.64 13.00
C GLU A 198 -17.15 3.18 11.58
N LYS A 199 -16.54 4.08 10.80
CA LYS A 199 -16.03 3.77 9.46
C LYS A 199 -14.91 2.73 9.47
N THR A 200 -14.05 2.76 10.48
CA THR A 200 -12.94 1.81 10.63
C THR A 200 -13.46 0.43 11.02
N ASP A 201 -14.40 0.34 11.96
CA ASP A 201 -15.03 -0.91 12.40
C ASP A 201 -15.83 -1.56 11.27
N LYS A 202 -16.58 -0.76 10.51
CA LYS A 202 -17.25 -1.24 9.30
C LYS A 202 -16.25 -1.81 8.30
N PHE A 203 -15.16 -1.09 8.05
CA PHE A 203 -14.14 -1.56 7.11
C PHE A 203 -13.41 -2.82 7.61
N HIS A 204 -13.10 -2.88 8.90
CA HIS A 204 -12.54 -4.08 9.54
C HIS A 204 -13.46 -5.29 9.39
N SER A 205 -14.77 -5.09 9.54
CA SER A 205 -15.78 -6.15 9.34
C SER A 205 -15.81 -6.64 7.89
N GLU A 206 -15.80 -5.71 6.91
CA GLU A 206 -15.71 -6.04 5.48
C GLU A 206 -14.44 -6.85 5.15
N VAL A 207 -13.30 -6.42 5.70
CA VAL A 207 -12.01 -7.10 5.48
C VAL A 207 -12.00 -8.48 6.12
N THR A 208 -12.43 -8.61 7.37
CA THR A 208 -12.39 -9.89 8.09
C THR A 208 -13.29 -10.97 7.46
N GLN A 209 -14.38 -10.56 6.81
CA GLN A 209 -15.29 -11.47 6.10
C GLN A 209 -14.67 -12.09 4.83
N HIS A 210 -13.88 -11.33 4.07
CA HIS A 210 -13.42 -11.73 2.72
C HIS A 210 -11.91 -11.93 2.58
N TRP A 211 -11.11 -11.42 3.52
CA TRP A 211 -9.65 -11.42 3.39
C TRP A 211 -8.95 -12.37 4.37
N THR A 212 -9.68 -12.94 5.33
CA THR A 212 -9.11 -13.96 6.24
C THR A 212 -8.86 -15.29 5.52
N ILE A 213 -9.65 -15.59 4.49
CA ILE A 213 -9.53 -16.81 3.69
C ILE A 213 -8.44 -16.64 2.63
N LEU A 214 -7.38 -17.46 2.70
CA LEU A 214 -6.23 -17.38 1.78
C LEU A 214 -6.62 -17.54 0.30
N HIS A 215 -7.56 -18.44 -0.01
CA HIS A 215 -7.95 -18.74 -1.39
C HIS A 215 -8.75 -17.60 -2.05
N GLU A 216 -9.40 -16.76 -1.26
CA GLU A 216 -10.11 -15.58 -1.76
C GLU A 216 -9.14 -14.47 -2.16
N ARG A 217 -7.91 -14.49 -1.61
CA ARG A 217 -6.85 -13.52 -1.88
C ARG A 217 -5.94 -13.85 -3.06
N ILE A 218 -6.20 -14.94 -3.80
CA ILE A 218 -5.37 -15.31 -4.96
C ILE A 218 -5.51 -14.25 -6.05
N ILE A 219 -4.41 -13.56 -6.38
CA ILE A 219 -4.37 -12.49 -7.38
C ILE A 219 -3.76 -12.94 -8.71
N GLY A 220 -3.03 -14.06 -8.74
CA GLY A 220 -2.34 -14.49 -9.95
C GLY A 220 -1.56 -15.78 -9.78
N LYS A 221 -0.71 -16.05 -10.78
CA LYS A 221 0.13 -17.25 -10.82
C LYS A 221 1.49 -16.90 -11.38
N VAL A 222 2.55 -17.46 -10.82
CA VAL A 222 3.91 -17.26 -11.32
C VAL A 222 4.00 -17.69 -12.78
N VAL A 223 4.37 -16.74 -13.65
CA VAL A 223 4.52 -16.93 -15.09
C VAL A 223 5.97 -17.21 -15.44
N HIS A 224 6.89 -16.44 -14.86
CA HIS A 224 8.32 -16.55 -15.13
C HIS A 224 9.13 -16.21 -13.89
N VAL A 225 10.27 -16.89 -13.72
CA VAL A 225 11.29 -16.51 -12.75
C VAL A 225 12.66 -16.73 -13.37
N GLU A 226 13.58 -15.82 -13.09
CA GLU A 226 14.98 -16.03 -13.40
C GLU A 226 15.69 -16.78 -12.28
N PRO A 227 16.75 -17.57 -12.57
CA PRO A 227 17.60 -18.09 -11.53
C PRO A 227 18.28 -16.93 -10.80
N ILE A 228 18.24 -16.97 -9.47
CA ILE A 228 18.89 -15.99 -8.63
C ILE A 228 20.39 -16.09 -8.87
N ALA A 229 21.01 -14.97 -9.24
CA ALA A 229 22.44 -14.87 -9.47
C ALA A 229 22.98 -13.56 -8.91
N VAL A 230 24.20 -13.59 -8.38
CA VAL A 230 24.88 -12.40 -7.84
C VAL A 230 25.95 -11.92 -8.81
N SER A 231 26.25 -10.62 -8.78
CA SER A 231 27.32 -10.01 -9.58
C SER A 231 27.22 -10.32 -11.09
N THR A 232 26.01 -10.24 -11.63
CA THR A 232 25.77 -10.57 -13.05
C THR A 232 26.35 -9.51 -13.97
N LYS A 233 27.22 -9.91 -14.90
CA LYS A 233 27.80 -9.00 -15.90
C LYS A 233 26.71 -8.43 -16.82
N PRO A 234 26.86 -7.19 -17.33
CA PRO A 234 28.03 -6.31 -17.17
C PRO A 234 28.01 -5.41 -15.94
N GLN A 235 26.85 -5.07 -15.38
CA GLN A 235 26.74 -4.09 -14.28
C GLN A 235 27.00 -4.67 -12.89
N GLN A 236 27.20 -5.99 -12.77
CA GLN A 236 27.44 -6.70 -11.51
C GLN A 236 26.29 -6.58 -10.50
N TYR A 237 25.05 -6.41 -10.98
CA TYR A 237 23.87 -6.43 -10.13
C TYR A 237 23.43 -7.86 -9.79
N THR A 238 22.68 -7.98 -8.70
CA THR A 238 21.96 -9.21 -8.36
C THR A 238 20.77 -9.37 -9.31
N LYS A 239 20.68 -10.54 -9.95
CA LYS A 239 19.52 -10.97 -10.73
C LYS A 239 18.58 -11.70 -9.79
N ASP A 240 17.49 -11.05 -9.44
CA ASP A 240 16.47 -11.60 -8.55
C ASP A 240 15.12 -11.00 -8.93
N TRP A 241 14.60 -11.40 -10.10
CA TRP A 241 13.32 -10.91 -10.60
C TRP A 241 12.47 -12.03 -11.22
N GLY A 242 11.17 -11.90 -11.04
CA GLY A 242 10.15 -12.78 -11.57
C GLY A 242 8.84 -12.03 -11.85
N ILE A 243 7.97 -12.68 -12.61
CA ILE A 243 6.70 -12.14 -13.08
C ILE A 243 5.59 -13.14 -12.76
N HIS A 244 4.46 -12.63 -12.28
CA HIS A 244 3.23 -13.39 -12.05
C HIS A 244 1.99 -12.62 -12.51
#